data_AF-A0A6J4LVW8-F1
#
_entry.id   AF-A0A6J4LVW8-F1
#
_cell.length_a   1.000
_cell.length_b   1.000
_cell.length_c   1.000
_cell.angle_alpha   90.00
_cell.angle_beta   90.00
_cell.angle_gamma   90.00
#
_symmetry.space_group_name_H-M   'P 1'
#
loop_
_entity.id
_entity.type
_entity.pdbx_description
1 polymer ?
#
loop_
_entity_poly.entity_id
_entity_poly.type
_entity_poly.pdbx_seq_one_letter_code
_entity_poly.pdbx_strand_id
1 'polypeptide(L)' 'MTIELKVPTISCQHCVNAITSEVSQLQGVQRVAVDLGSKQVSVEADERVTTAAVIGAINEAGYDDVSVLN' A
#
# COMPACT_ATOMS: atom_id res chain seq x y z
N MET A 1 -8.95 -2.97 -10.58
CA MET A 1 -9.43 -1.85 -9.74
C MET A 1 -8.24 -1.18 -9.07
N THR A 2 -8.41 0.05 -8.58
CA THR A 2 -7.35 0.80 -7.90
C THR A 2 -7.77 1.09 -6.47
N ILE A 3 -6.88 0.81 -5.52
CA ILE A 3 -7.03 1.17 -4.11
C ILE A 3 -6.01 2.28 -3.82
N GLU A 4 -6.49 3.41 -3.33
CA GLU A 4 -5.63 4.53 -2.95
C GLU A 4 -5.64 4.70 -1.43
N LEU A 5 -4.45 4.76 -0.84
CA LEU A 5 -4.24 4.83 0.60
C LEU A 5 -3.24 5.95 0.93
N LYS A 6 -3.35 6.49 2.14
CA LYS A 6 -2.39 7.43 2.70
C LYS A 6 -1.70 6.81 3.90
N VAL A 7 -0.38 6.92 3.94
CA VAL A 7 0.48 6.39 5.01
C VAL A 7 1.45 7.50 5.45
N PRO A 8 1.07 8.35 6.43
CA PRO A 8 1.82 9.56 6.78
C PRO A 8 3.25 9.31 7.25
N THR A 9 3.53 8.13 7.80
CA THR A 9 4.79 7.76 8.45
C THR A 9 5.87 7.29 7.46
N ILE A 10 5.56 7.09 6.17
CA ILE A 10 6.57 6.75 5.16
C ILE A 10 7.51 7.95 4.96
N SER A 11 8.79 7.80 5.28
CA SER A 11 9.76 8.90 5.25
C SER A 11 11.00 8.62 4.38
N CYS A 12 11.13 7.42 3.84
CA CYS A 12 12.38 6.94 3.24
C CYS A 12 12.18 5.98 2.07
N GLN A 13 13.19 5.82 1.20
CA GLN A 13 13.10 4.86 0.09
C GLN A 13 13.05 3.40 0.57
N HIS A 14 13.65 3.07 1.71
CA HIS A 14 13.53 1.74 2.32
C HIS A 14 12.08 1.43 2.75
N CYS A 15 11.37 2.47 3.21
CA CYS A 15 9.99 2.42 3.63
C CYS A 15 9.07 2.09 2.44
N VAL A 16 9.35 2.71 1.30
CA VAL A 16 8.68 2.40 0.02
C VAL A 16 8.89 0.94 -0.35
N ASN A 17 10.13 0.47 -0.33
CA ASN A 17 10.44 -0.90 -0.73
C ASN A 17 9.78 -1.94 0.19
N ALA A 18 9.71 -1.68 1.50
CA ALA A 18 9.02 -2.55 2.44
C ALA A 18 7.53 -2.68 2.09
N ILE A 19 6.83 -1.55 1.94
CA ILE A 19 5.40 -1.54 1.58
C ILE A 19 5.17 -2.20 0.22
N THR A 20 5.97 -1.85 -0.79
CA THR A 20 5.85 -2.45 -2.12
C THR A 20 6.06 -3.96 -2.07
N SER A 21 7.04 -4.45 -1.30
CA SER A 21 7.32 -5.88 -1.13
C SER A 21 6.14 -6.62 -0.54
N GLU A 22 5.64 -6.19 0.62
CA GLU A 22 4.54 -6.86 1.32
C GLU A 22 3.24 -6.83 0.52
N VAL A 23 2.87 -5.68 -0.04
CA VAL A 23 1.62 -5.55 -0.82
C VAL A 23 1.68 -6.37 -2.12
N SER A 24 2.86 -6.47 -2.76
CA SER A 24 3.00 -7.25 -4.00
C SER A 24 2.89 -8.76 -3.78
N GLN A 25 2.98 -9.25 -2.55
CA GLN A 25 2.76 -10.66 -2.23
C GLN A 25 1.27 -11.05 -2.25
N LEU A 26 0.36 -10.09 -2.16
CA LEU A 26 -1.07 -10.35 -2.21
C LEU A 26 -1.47 -10.87 -3.60
N GLN A 27 -2.09 -12.05 -3.62
CA GLN A 27 -2.51 -12.66 -4.88
C GLN A 27 -3.57 -11.81 -5.59
N GLY A 28 -3.25 -11.38 -6.83
CA GLY A 28 -4.12 -10.51 -7.62
C GLY A 28 -3.71 -9.04 -7.59
N VAL A 29 -2.68 -8.66 -6.82
CA VAL A 29 -2.01 -7.37 -7.00
C VAL A 29 -1.20 -7.40 -8.29
N GLN A 30 -1.38 -6.36 -9.12
CA GLN A 30 -0.74 -6.21 -10.42
C GLN A 30 0.34 -5.12 -10.38
N ARG A 31 0.10 -4.05 -9.60
CA ARG A 31 1.04 -2.95 -9.43
C ARG A 31 0.91 -2.30 -8.06
N VAL A 32 2.02 -1.87 -7.50
CA VAL A 32 2.09 -1.00 -6.32
C VAL A 32 2.94 0.22 -6.66
N ALA A 33 2.41 1.40 -6.43
CA ALA A 33 3.13 2.67 -6.55
C ALA A 33 3.07 3.39 -5.20
N VAL A 34 4.20 3.95 -4.77
CA VAL A 34 4.29 4.72 -3.53
C VAL A 34 4.90 6.08 -3.83
N ASP A 35 4.20 7.13 -3.44
CA ASP A 35 4.65 8.51 -3.57
C ASP A 35 5.08 9.05 -2.19
N LEU A 36 6.37 9.33 -2.05
CA LEU A 36 6.96 9.87 -0.82
C LEU A 36 6.58 11.32 -0.55
N GLY A 37 6.32 12.12 -1.58
CA GLY A 37 5.96 13.53 -1.44
C GLY A 37 4.54 13.68 -0.90
N SER A 38 3.60 12.91 -1.45
CA SER A 38 2.19 12.95 -1.06
C SER A 38 1.82 11.98 0.06
N LYS A 39 2.71 11.04 0.39
CA LYS A 39 2.51 9.95 1.36
C LYS A 39 1.40 8.99 0.92
N GLN A 40 1.28 8.76 -0.38
CA GLN A 40 0.21 7.94 -0.95
C GLN A 40 0.74 6.61 -1.46
N VAL A 41 -0.09 5.58 -1.34
CA VAL A 41 0.12 4.24 -1.88
C VAL A 41 -1.05 3.94 -2.81
N SER A 42 -0.76 3.70 -4.08
CA SER A 42 -1.75 3.31 -5.09
C SER A 42 -1.49 1.86 -5.49
N VAL A 43 -2.54 1.04 -5.38
CA VAL A 43 -2.47 -0.40 -5.65
C VAL A 43 -3.44 -0.75 -6.77
N GLU A 44 -2.90 -1.22 -7.89
CA GLU A 44 -3.70 -1.80 -8.97
C GLU A 44 -3.83 -3.32 -8.72
N ALA A 45 -5.06 -3.81 -8.61
CA ALA A 45 -5.34 -5.20 -8.27
C ALA A 45 -6.66 -5.72 -8.86
N ASP A 46 -6.83 -7.04 -8.87
CA ASP A 46 -8.09 -7.72 -9.19
C ASP A 46 -9.21 -7.34 -8.19
N GLU A 47 -10.48 -7.44 -8.59
CA GLU A 47 -11.64 -7.08 -7.74
C GLU A 47 -11.78 -7.91 -6.45
N ARG A 48 -11.12 -9.07 -6.39
CA ARG A 48 -11.08 -9.93 -5.20
C ARG A 48 -10.16 -9.40 -4.11
N VAL A 49 -9.22 -8.50 -4.45
CA VAL A 49 -8.31 -7.92 -3.47
C VAL A 49 -9.05 -6.80 -2.74
N THR A 50 -9.21 -6.97 -1.43
CA THR A 50 -9.94 -6.01 -0.61
C THR A 50 -9.00 -4.93 -0.07
N THR A 51 -9.53 -3.73 0.15
CA THR A 51 -8.81 -2.64 0.83
C THR A 51 -8.26 -3.09 2.18
N ALA A 52 -9.00 -3.91 2.93
CA ALA A 52 -8.55 -4.44 4.22
C ALA A 52 -7.33 -5.37 4.09
N ALA A 53 -7.26 -6.19 3.04
CA ALA A 53 -6.08 -7.03 2.79
C ALA A 53 -4.84 -6.18 2.49
N VAL A 54 -4.99 -5.11 1.70
CA VAL A 54 -3.89 -4.18 1.41
C VAL A 54 -3.44 -3.44 2.67
N ILE A 55 -4.37 -2.95 3.50
CA ILE A 55 -4.03 -2.34 4.79
C ILE A 55 -3.29 -3.33 5.69
N GLY A 56 -3.75 -4.59 5.74
CA GLY A 56 -3.07 -5.65 6.50
C GLY A 56 -1.61 -5.84 6.09
N ALA A 57 -1.33 -5.92 4.79
CA ALA A 57 0.04 -6.02 4.27
C ALA A 57 0.89 -4.78 4.59
N ILE A 58 0.31 -3.58 4.58
CA ILE A 58 1.01 -2.35 4.97
C ILE A 58 1.33 -2.35 6.48
N ASN A 59 0.43 -2.85 7.32
CA ASN A 59 0.67 -3.01 8.75
C ASN A 59 1.79 -4.05 9.00
N GLU A 60 1.82 -5.16 8.26
CA GLU A 60 2.90 -6.16 8.32
C GLU A 60 4.26 -5.58 7.90
N ALA A 61 4.27 -4.61 6.99
CA ALA A 61 5.46 -3.82 6.65
C ALA A 61 5.91 -2.84 7.75
N GLY A 62 5.15 -2.72 8.85
CA GLY A 62 5.46 -1.88 10.01
C GLY A 62 4.79 -0.50 10.01
N TYR A 63 3.69 -0.33 9.28
CA TYR A 63 2.99 0.95 9.13
C TYR A 63 1.52 0.85 9.52
N ASP A 64 1.16 1.25 10.74
CA ASP A 64 -0.21 1.11 11.25
C ASP A 64 -1.12 2.33 10.97
N ASP A 65 -0.55 3.48 10.65
CA ASP A 65 -1.29 4.72 10.35
C ASP A 65 -1.65 4.77 8.86
N VAL A 66 -2.74 4.08 8.50
CA VAL A 66 -3.21 3.94 7.11
C VAL A 66 -4.64 4.45 6.98
N SER A 67 -4.88 5.33 6.01
CA SER A 67 -6.20 5.88 5.69
C SER A 67 -6.56 5.65 4.24
N VAL A 68 -7.81 5.29 3.95
CA VAL A 68 -8.30 5.12 2.58
C VAL A 68 -8.58 6.49 1.96
N LEU A 69 -8.15 6.68 0.71
CA LEU A 69 -8.43 7.85 -0.09
C LEU A 69 -9.63 7.55 -1.01
N ASN A 70 -10.58 8.47 -1.05
CA ASN A 70 -11.81 8.39 -1.84
C ASN A 70 -11.66 9.09 -3.19
#